data_AF-A0A7C5CUM0-F1
#
_entry.id   AF-A0A7C5CUM0-F1
#
_cell.length_a   1.000
_cell.length_b   1.000
_cell.length_c   1.000
_cell.angle_alpha   90.00
_cell.angle_beta   90.00
_cell.angle_gamma   90.00
#
_symmetry.space_group_name_H-M   'P 1'
#
loop_
_entity.id
_entity.type
_entity.pdbx_description
1 polymer ?
#
loop_
_entity_poly.entity_id
_entity_poly.type
_entity_poly.pdbx_seq_one_letter_code
_entity_poly.pdbx_strand_id
1 'polypeptide(L)' 'MSGQQHWILRTDISGMPLEWIHYEAAIKLHYSGQVAYTLGSLLTT' A
#
# COMPACT_ATOMS: atom_id res chain seq x y z
N MET A 1 18.71 8.81 9.09
CA MET A 1 17.29 8.46 8.93
C MET A 1 16.92 8.76 7.48
N SER A 2 17.15 7.81 6.56
CA SER A 2 16.76 7.97 5.16
C SER A 2 15.24 7.84 5.08
N GLY A 3 14.54 8.98 5.02
CA GLY A 3 13.10 9.00 4.76
C GLY A 3 12.85 8.51 3.35
N GLN A 4 12.71 7.20 3.18
CA GLN A 4 12.43 6.59 1.90
C GLN A 4 11.05 7.08 1.42
N GLN A 5 11.05 8.05 0.51
CA GLN A 5 9.84 8.54 -0.14
C GLN A 5 9.36 7.48 -1.14
N HIS A 6 8.64 6.49 -0.63
CA HIS A 6 8.03 5.44 -1.43
C HIS A 6 6.59 5.84 -1.75
N TRP A 7 6.28 5.90 -3.05
CA TRP A 7 4.94 6.13 -3.57
C TRP A 7 4.30 4.80 -3.93
N ILE A 8 3.06 4.59 -3.49
CA ILE A 8 2.27 3.39 -3.70
C ILE A 8 1.02 3.79 -4.47
N LEU A 9 0.75 3.09 -5.56
CA LEU A 9 -0.48 3.26 -6.33
C LEU A 9 -1.63 2.52 -5.64
N ARG A 10 -2.68 3.25 -5.26
CA ARG A 10 -3.94 2.65 -4.83
C ARG A 10 -4.72 2.19 -6.04
N THR A 11 -5.32 1.01 -5.92
CA THR A 11 -6.30 0.51 -6.87
C THR A 11 -7.64 0.30 -6.19
N ASP A 12 -8.73 0.35 -6.95
CA ASP A 12 -10.01 -0.15 -6.49
C ASP A 12 -10.04 -1.69 -6.45
N ILE A 13 -11.19 -2.26 -6.09
CA ILE A 13 -11.41 -3.72 -6.04
C ILE A 13 -11.33 -4.42 -7.41
N SER A 14 -11.53 -3.67 -8.50
CA SER A 14 -11.38 -4.15 -9.88
C SER A 14 -9.93 -4.02 -10.40
N GLY A 15 -9.04 -3.42 -9.63
CA GLY A 15 -7.65 -3.17 -10.02
C GLY A 15 -7.45 -1.88 -10.80
N MET A 16 -8.48 -1.02 -10.91
CA MET A 16 -8.32 0.27 -11.59
C MET A 16 -7.50 1.22 -10.72
N PRO A 17 -6.50 1.91 -11.30
CA PRO A 17 -5.67 2.85 -10.55
C PRO A 17 -6.50 4.07 -10.11
N LEU A 18 -6.38 4.43 -8.84
CA LEU A 18 -7.05 5.58 -8.23
C LEU A 18 -6.09 6.75 -8.08
N GLU A 19 -5.11 6.61 -7.19
CA GLU A 19 -4.19 7.70 -6.83
C GLU A 19 -2.86 7.15 -6.28
N TRP A 20 -1.82 7.97 -6.34
CA TRP A 20 -0.54 7.69 -5.70
C TRP A 20 -0.55 8.22 -4.27
N ILE A 21 -0.27 7.35 -3.30
CA ILE A 21 -0.15 7.70 -1.89
C ILE A 21 1.27 7.44 -1.37
N HIS A 22 1.63 8.09 -0.27
CA HIS A 22 2.88 7.79 0.41
C HIS A 22 2.80 6.45 1.17
N TYR A 23 3.97 5.83 1.36
CA TYR A 23 4.12 4.59 2.12
C TYR A 23 3.46 4.62 3.50
N GLU A 24 3.59 5.73 4.23
CA GLU A 24 2.95 5.87 5.55
C GLU A 24 1.41 5.77 5.49
N ALA A 25 0.79 6.27 4.42
CA ALA A 25 -0.65 6.23 4.23
C ALA A 25 -1.08 4.81 3.84
N ALA A 26 -0.28 4.11 3.05
CA ALA A 26 -0.55 2.72 2.69
C ALA A 26 -0.52 1.81 3.93
N ILE A 27 0.44 2.02 4.84
CA ILE A 27 0.50 1.31 6.12
C ILE A 27 -0.75 1.59 6.96
N LYS A 28 -1.15 2.86 7.10
CA LYS A 28 -2.35 3.23 7.87
C LYS A 28 -3.59 2.52 7.34
N LEU A 29 -3.77 2.47 6.02
CA LEU A 29 -4.89 1.76 5.37
C LEU A 29 -4.81 0.23 5.61
N HIS A 30 -3.61 -0.34 5.51
CA HIS A 30 -3.36 -1.76 5.75
C HIS A 30 -3.70 -2.19 7.19
N TYR A 31 -3.22 -1.44 8.18
CA TYR A 31 -3.53 -1.69 9.60
C TYR A 31 -5.00 -1.40 9.93
N SER A 32 -5.65 -0.48 9.21
CA SER A 32 -7.08 -0.18 9.39
C SER A 32 -7.99 -1.23 8.74
N GLY A 33 -7.44 -2.28 8.11
CA GLY A 33 -8.21 -3.29 7.39
C GLY A 33 -8.91 -2.75 6.13
N GLN A 34 -8.53 -1.56 5.65
CA GLN A 34 -9.10 -0.91 4.47
C GLN A 34 -8.35 -1.32 3.19
N VAL A 35 -7.96 -2.59 3.10
CA VAL A 35 -7.24 -3.16 1.97
C VAL A 35 -7.99 -4.41 1.54
N ALA A 36 -8.54 -4.40 0.32
CA ALA A 36 -9.27 -5.53 -0.23
C ALA A 36 -8.35 -6.75 -0.48
N TYR A 37 -7.10 -6.50 -0.85
CA TYR A 37 -6.09 -7.55 -1.06
C TYR A 37 -4.68 -6.98 -0.92
N THR A 38 -3.79 -7.70 -0.21
CA THR A 38 -2.37 -7.38 -0.18
C THR A 38 -1.60 -8.25 -1.18
N LEU A 39 -1.14 -7.64 -2.26
CA LEU A 39 -0.12 -8.21 -3.15
C LEU A 39 1.26 -8.00 -2.51
N GLY A 40 1.59 -8.85 -1.56
CA GLY A 40 2.90 -8.90 -0.92
C GLY A 40 3.04 -10.21 -0.19
N SER A 41 3.86 -11.12 -0.71
CA SER A 41 4.31 -12.24 0.10
C SER A 41 5.26 -11.67 1.15
N LEU A 42 4.99 -11.91 2.43
CA LEU A 42 5.95 -11.66 3.49
C LEU A 42 7.12 -12.63 3.22
N LEU A 43 8.11 -12.19 2.45
CA LEU A 43 9.32 -12.96 2.19
C LEU A 43 10.17 -12.96 3.46
N THR A 44 9.82 -13.82 4.42
CA THR A 44 10.69 -14.18 5.53
C THR A 44 11.41 -15.46 5.12
N THR A 45 12.66 -15.33 4.67
CA THR A 45 13.65 -16.43 4.69
C THR A 45 14.62 -16.14 5.81
#